data_AF-A0AAD9A147-F1
#
_entry.id   AF-A0AAD9A147-F1
#
_cell.length_a   1.000
_cell.length_b   1.000
_cell.length_c   1.000
_cell.angle_alpha   90.00
_cell.angle_beta   90.00
_cell.angle_gamma   90.00
#
_symmetry.space_group_name_H-M   'P 1'
#
loop_
_entity.id
_entity.type
_entity.pdbx_description
1 polymer ?
#
loop_
_entity_poly.entity_id
_entity_poly.type
_entity_poly.pdbx_seq_one_letter_code
_entity_poly.pdbx_strand_id
1 'polypeptide(L)'
;MWAMTNRHKSIAKILLDNGASAEQKTSSGRTAFDFVPPDSDMSFYLHDSGYNIGNAGTDDFYNPGFSQDRFEEEMAENELRRRMMMDSARDLEVDLGNVGMDDQPEATDEFEEEQPEFDWSRCLHDQMFVFQEHELDRILDIVITNMTPQRSPAQKPVPANMIFLSARYAHYHSSPDLLAKLMISAMDKINDVVEQYQWDMTILAFWISNATLLLHYLKKDAGLVEATVQFQAQLSELINEIFILIVRDAERRLDKVLDAAMLDHETIPGFEDIAFQNEWRIFKRKAQVKEEPLEKRFRPPSPKQRAKPAPRNVTSLLSSTLFVLDLYDIHSVITAQIVSQLLYWLGAELFNRIMSNRKYLARTKAMQIRMNVSTLEDWARTNNRQPEHYEGGETKSSGETTVDAARRHLAPVIQLLQWLQCFSSLGADDLEALVGTLQQLKRLSPQQLIHAAQHYRPEVGEKGLPKSALKYLNAIQAEHVRRKEDRKSAPSTPVKAKDANGGNADNTVGKADKSPGGNESEEEDEDVPENLLMDPALMLPFTLPSVTDMLVSYGAGFGGVNRERARKYIPSVPPEFLSKLEASGARKGPMFSEKDWENEEV
;
A
#
# COMPACT_ATOMS: atom_id res chain seq x y z
N MET A 1 26.93 -9.67 -42.36
CA MET A 1 27.77 -8.45 -42.40
C MET A 1 26.96 -7.17 -42.32
N TRP A 2 26.16 -6.82 -43.35
CA TRP A 2 25.40 -5.56 -43.37
C TRP A 2 24.49 -5.35 -42.14
N ALA A 3 23.75 -6.38 -41.71
CA ALA A 3 22.91 -6.31 -40.52
C ALA A 3 23.71 -6.07 -39.22
N MET A 4 24.87 -6.71 -39.07
CA MET A 4 25.76 -6.55 -37.91
C MET A 4 26.38 -5.15 -37.87
N THR A 5 26.82 -4.62 -39.01
CA THR A 5 27.40 -3.27 -39.11
C THR A 5 26.40 -2.16 -38.81
N ASN A 6 25.13 -2.34 -39.22
CA ASN A 6 24.06 -1.36 -39.00
C ASN A 6 23.26 -1.59 -37.71
N ARG A 7 23.70 -2.52 -36.84
CA ARG A 7 23.07 -2.84 -35.55
C ARG A 7 21.59 -3.29 -35.65
N HIS A 8 21.21 -3.94 -36.75
CA HIS A 8 19.87 -4.52 -36.92
C HIS A 8 19.79 -5.89 -36.24
N LYS A 9 19.42 -5.91 -34.95
CA LYS A 9 19.45 -7.09 -34.07
C LYS A 9 18.59 -8.24 -34.58
N SER A 10 17.35 -7.96 -34.96
CA SER A 10 16.39 -8.94 -35.49
C SER A 10 16.84 -9.57 -36.81
N ILE A 11 17.30 -8.74 -37.76
CA ILE A 11 17.79 -9.22 -39.06
C ILE A 11 19.06 -10.06 -38.88
N ALA A 12 19.94 -9.70 -37.95
CA ALA A 12 21.12 -10.49 -37.64
C ALA A 12 20.75 -11.87 -37.07
N LYS A 13 19.83 -11.95 -36.09
CA LYS A 13 19.33 -13.21 -35.52
C LYS A 13 18.70 -14.10 -36.59
N ILE A 14 17.76 -13.58 -37.39
CA ILE A 14 17.09 -14.34 -38.45
C ILE A 14 18.10 -14.94 -39.45
N LEU A 15 19.10 -14.16 -39.87
CA LEU A 15 20.11 -14.65 -40.79
C LEU A 15 20.95 -15.77 -40.16
N LEU A 16 21.34 -15.63 -38.89
CA LEU A 16 22.11 -16.65 -38.17
C LEU A 16 21.30 -17.93 -37.91
N ASP A 17 20.03 -17.79 -37.51
CA ASP A 17 19.11 -18.92 -37.29
C ASP A 17 18.87 -19.72 -38.59
N ASN A 18 18.92 -19.04 -39.74
CA ASN A 18 18.80 -19.65 -41.06
C ASN A 18 20.15 -20.05 -41.68
N GLY A 19 21.19 -20.22 -40.86
CA GLY A 19 22.47 -20.81 -41.26
C GLY A 19 23.43 -19.86 -41.99
N ALA A 20 23.24 -18.54 -41.88
CA ALA A 20 24.25 -17.60 -42.37
C ALA A 20 25.56 -17.76 -41.59
N SER A 21 26.66 -17.96 -42.31
CA SER A 21 27.98 -18.13 -41.67
C SER A 21 28.48 -16.81 -41.06
N ALA A 22 28.53 -16.76 -39.74
CA ALA A 22 29.09 -15.62 -39.00
C ALA A 22 30.62 -15.55 -39.07
N GLU A 23 31.27 -16.69 -39.35
CA GLU A 23 32.72 -16.85 -39.43
C GLU A 23 33.30 -16.48 -40.80
N GLN A 24 32.44 -16.18 -41.78
CA GLN A 24 32.87 -15.83 -43.12
C GLN A 24 33.63 -14.50 -43.12
N LYS A 25 34.88 -14.54 -43.59
CA LYS A 25 35.78 -13.39 -43.59
C LYS A 25 35.56 -12.50 -44.81
N THR A 26 35.55 -11.19 -44.62
CA THR A 26 35.61 -10.19 -45.70
C THR A 26 36.96 -10.22 -46.41
N SER A 27 37.08 -9.51 -47.54
CA SER A 27 38.37 -9.27 -48.21
C SER A 27 39.44 -8.61 -47.31
N SER A 28 39.01 -7.98 -46.21
CA SER A 28 39.87 -7.42 -45.16
C SER A 28 40.10 -8.36 -43.97
N GLY A 29 39.64 -9.61 -44.05
CA GLY A 29 39.86 -10.65 -43.03
C GLY A 29 38.94 -10.60 -41.82
N ARG A 30 37.93 -9.71 -41.81
CA ARG A 30 37.03 -9.50 -40.66
C ARG A 30 35.77 -10.39 -40.75
N THR A 31 35.35 -10.93 -39.63
CA THR A 31 34.13 -11.76 -39.48
C THR A 31 32.92 -10.90 -39.13
N ALA A 32 31.72 -11.48 -39.12
CA ALA A 32 30.48 -10.77 -38.76
C ALA A 32 30.51 -10.23 -37.32
N PHE A 33 31.19 -10.95 -36.42
CA PHE A 33 31.33 -10.61 -35.01
C PHE A 33 32.31 -9.46 -34.76
N ASP A 34 33.31 -9.25 -35.63
CA ASP A 34 34.25 -8.12 -35.52
C ASP A 34 33.60 -6.75 -35.72
N PHE A 35 32.35 -6.72 -36.20
CA PHE A 35 31.55 -5.50 -36.36
C PHE A 35 30.59 -5.24 -35.20
N VAL A 36 30.51 -6.16 -34.23
CA VAL A 36 29.73 -5.97 -32.99
C VAL A 36 30.66 -5.37 -31.94
N PRO A 37 30.36 -4.15 -31.43
CA PRO A 37 31.14 -3.59 -30.33
C PRO A 37 30.95 -4.45 -29.07
N PRO A 38 32.04 -4.72 -28.31
CA PRO A 38 31.91 -5.35 -26.99
C PRO A 38 31.02 -4.48 -26.09
N ASP A 39 30.23 -5.13 -25.23
CA ASP A 39 29.26 -4.49 -24.32
C ASP A 39 28.16 -3.65 -25.00
N SER A 40 27.85 -3.94 -26.27
CA SER A 40 26.70 -3.33 -26.94
C SER A 40 25.43 -4.13 -26.73
N ASP A 41 24.27 -3.47 -26.80
CA ASP A 41 22.97 -4.16 -26.73
C ASP A 41 22.79 -5.24 -27.81
N MET A 42 23.51 -5.15 -28.93
CA MET A 42 23.56 -6.20 -29.96
C MET A 42 24.35 -7.42 -29.45
N SER A 43 25.45 -7.20 -28.73
CA SER A 43 26.24 -8.25 -28.10
C SER A 43 25.44 -8.99 -27.04
N PHE A 44 24.74 -8.25 -26.17
CA PHE A 44 23.87 -8.86 -25.14
C PHE A 44 22.74 -9.65 -25.77
N TYR A 45 22.06 -9.09 -26.77
CA TYR A 45 20.95 -9.75 -27.47
C TYR A 45 21.36 -11.05 -28.18
N LEU A 46 22.49 -11.04 -28.88
CA LEU A 46 22.99 -12.25 -29.57
C LEU A 46 23.47 -13.31 -28.57
N HIS A 47 24.11 -12.91 -27.47
CA HIS A 47 24.51 -13.81 -26.39
C HIS A 47 23.30 -14.48 -25.72
N ASP A 48 22.27 -13.70 -25.41
CA ASP A 48 21.01 -14.21 -24.84
C ASP A 48 20.26 -15.14 -25.81
N SER A 49 20.40 -14.89 -27.12
CA SER A 49 19.89 -15.77 -28.19
C SER A 49 20.76 -17.00 -28.45
N GLY A 50 21.78 -17.28 -27.63
CA GLY A 50 22.63 -18.48 -27.73
C GLY A 50 23.84 -18.37 -28.69
N TYR A 51 24.12 -17.18 -29.22
CA TYR A 51 25.29 -16.93 -30.07
C TYR A 51 26.47 -16.41 -29.23
N ASN A 52 27.43 -17.28 -28.92
CA ASN A 52 28.66 -16.90 -28.23
C ASN A 52 29.59 -16.10 -29.15
N ILE A 53 29.57 -14.78 -28.99
CA ILE A 53 30.51 -13.86 -29.64
C ILE A 53 31.86 -14.02 -28.95
N GLY A 54 32.71 -14.88 -29.49
CA GLY A 54 34.06 -15.08 -28.97
C GLY A 54 34.86 -13.79 -29.01
N ASN A 55 35.26 -13.30 -27.84
CA ASN A 55 36.21 -12.18 -27.72
C ASN A 55 37.55 -12.67 -28.27
N ALA A 56 37.93 -12.22 -29.47
CA ALA A 56 39.21 -12.59 -30.06
C ALA A 56 40.35 -12.02 -29.20
N GLY A 57 40.81 -12.82 -28.22
CA GLY A 57 42.07 -12.59 -27.52
C GLY A 57 42.05 -12.48 -25.99
N THR A 58 40.99 -12.89 -25.28
CA THR A 58 41.07 -13.09 -23.82
C THR A 58 40.22 -14.30 -23.41
N ASP A 59 40.90 -15.40 -23.06
CA ASP A 59 40.30 -16.54 -22.38
C ASP A 59 39.80 -16.09 -21.00
N ASP A 60 38.53 -15.69 -20.90
CA ASP A 60 37.85 -15.39 -19.64
C ASP A 60 37.48 -16.69 -18.90
N PHE A 61 38.51 -17.31 -18.33
CA PHE A 61 38.44 -18.47 -17.45
C PHE A 61 37.88 -18.13 -16.04
N TYR A 62 37.51 -16.87 -15.77
CA TYR A 62 37.16 -16.36 -14.43
C TYR A 62 35.69 -15.88 -14.26
N ASN A 63 34.76 -16.26 -15.15
CA ASN A 63 33.35 -15.82 -15.05
C ASN A 63 32.26 -16.85 -14.60
N PRO A 64 32.54 -18.01 -13.98
CA PRO A 64 31.47 -18.92 -13.51
C PRO A 64 30.85 -18.53 -12.16
N GLY A 65 31.35 -17.50 -11.47
CA GLY A 65 30.82 -17.08 -10.15
C GLY A 65 29.58 -16.18 -10.21
N PHE A 66 29.50 -15.28 -11.19
CA PHE A 66 28.45 -14.26 -11.25
C PHE A 66 27.07 -14.78 -11.69
N SER A 67 27.00 -15.87 -12.46
CA SER A 67 25.74 -16.47 -12.89
C SER A 67 25.12 -17.36 -11.81
N GLN A 68 25.96 -18.07 -11.05
CA GLN A 68 25.53 -18.92 -9.94
C GLN A 68 24.98 -18.07 -8.79
N ASP A 69 25.68 -17.00 -8.40
CA ASP A 69 25.24 -16.09 -7.34
C ASP A 69 23.90 -15.41 -7.68
N ARG A 70 23.70 -15.00 -8.95
CA ARG A 70 22.45 -14.39 -9.41
C ARG A 70 21.28 -15.37 -9.43
N PHE A 71 21.52 -16.62 -9.82
CA PHE A 71 20.50 -17.67 -9.79
C PHE A 71 20.11 -18.05 -8.34
N GLU A 72 21.08 -18.10 -7.43
CA GLU A 72 20.83 -18.31 -6.01
C GLU A 72 20.04 -17.16 -5.37
N GLU A 73 20.35 -15.91 -5.77
CA GLU A 73 19.59 -14.72 -5.36
C GLU A 73 18.15 -14.76 -5.86
N GLU A 74 17.93 -15.10 -7.15
CA GLU A 74 16.59 -15.23 -7.73
C GLU A 74 15.76 -16.34 -7.09
N MET A 75 16.38 -17.50 -6.80
CA MET A 75 15.71 -18.56 -6.05
C MET A 75 15.35 -18.12 -4.63
N ALA A 76 16.24 -17.40 -3.95
CA ALA A 76 15.97 -16.89 -2.60
C ALA A 76 14.85 -15.84 -2.61
N GLU A 77 14.78 -14.98 -3.63
CA GLU A 77 13.69 -14.00 -3.81
C GLU A 77 12.36 -14.70 -4.09
N ASN A 78 12.34 -15.70 -4.98
CA ASN A 78 11.14 -16.50 -5.27
C ASN A 78 10.67 -17.29 -4.04
N GLU A 79 11.59 -17.89 -3.28
CA GLU A 79 11.25 -18.56 -2.02
C GLU A 79 10.70 -17.58 -0.99
N LEU A 80 11.31 -16.40 -0.86
CA LEU A 80 10.84 -15.34 0.02
C LEU A 80 9.42 -14.87 -0.38
N ARG A 81 9.19 -14.64 -1.67
CA ARG A 81 7.89 -14.25 -2.22
C ARG A 81 6.83 -15.30 -1.96
N ARG A 82 7.14 -16.58 -2.19
CA ARG A 82 6.24 -17.70 -1.91
C ARG A 82 5.91 -17.80 -0.42
N ARG A 83 6.90 -17.60 0.44
CA ARG A 83 6.71 -17.59 1.89
C ARG A 83 5.85 -16.41 2.34
N MET A 84 6.10 -15.20 1.83
CA MET A 84 5.28 -14.03 2.11
C MET A 84 3.83 -14.24 1.66
N MET A 85 3.62 -14.86 0.50
CA MET A 85 2.28 -15.21 0.02
C MET A 85 1.55 -16.15 0.99
N MET A 86 2.21 -17.21 1.45
CA MET A 86 1.65 -18.16 2.42
C MET A 86 1.35 -17.52 3.77
N ASP A 87 2.29 -16.72 4.30
CA ASP A 87 2.11 -16.00 5.55
C ASP A 87 0.98 -14.96 5.43
N SER A 88 0.88 -14.27 4.30
CA SER A 88 -0.18 -13.26 4.05
C SER A 88 -1.55 -13.87 3.92
N ALA A 89 -1.66 -15.03 3.28
CA ALA A 89 -2.95 -15.70 3.20
C ALA A 89 -3.40 -16.25 4.55
N ARG A 90 -2.48 -16.69 5.40
CA ARG A 90 -2.82 -17.04 6.79
C ARG A 90 -3.27 -15.82 7.58
N ASP A 91 -2.54 -14.72 7.48
CA ASP A 91 -2.75 -13.53 8.32
C ASP A 91 -4.01 -12.73 7.87
N LEU A 92 -4.30 -12.74 6.56
CA LEU A 92 -5.45 -12.04 5.95
C LEU A 92 -6.63 -12.98 5.62
N GLU A 93 -6.54 -14.27 5.92
CA GLU A 93 -7.57 -15.29 5.62
C GLU A 93 -7.93 -15.35 4.13
N VAL A 94 -6.92 -15.20 3.26
CA VAL A 94 -7.10 -15.22 1.80
C VAL A 94 -7.19 -16.65 1.30
N ASP A 95 -8.13 -16.92 0.40
CA ASP A 95 -8.19 -18.19 -0.31
C ASP A 95 -7.02 -18.31 -1.32
N LEU A 96 -6.01 -19.08 -0.92
CA LEU A 96 -4.84 -19.39 -1.75
C LEU A 96 -5.17 -20.14 -3.03
N GLY A 97 -6.36 -20.77 -3.13
CA GLY A 97 -6.79 -21.48 -4.33
C GLY A 97 -6.97 -20.58 -5.54
N ASN A 98 -7.10 -19.26 -5.33
CA ASN A 98 -7.28 -18.26 -6.38
C ASN A 98 -6.00 -17.46 -6.69
N VAL A 99 -4.91 -17.67 -5.95
CA VAL A 99 -3.64 -16.98 -6.21
C VAL A 99 -2.84 -17.84 -7.17
N GLY A 100 -2.55 -17.34 -8.38
CA GLY A 100 -1.85 -18.08 -9.43
C GLY A 100 -0.39 -18.37 -9.05
N MET A 101 -0.18 -19.44 -8.27
CA MET A 101 1.13 -19.83 -7.71
C MET A 101 2.08 -20.45 -8.74
N ASP A 102 1.53 -20.97 -9.85
CA ASP A 102 2.25 -21.80 -10.83
C ASP A 102 2.42 -21.11 -12.20
N ASP A 103 2.13 -19.82 -12.29
CA ASP A 103 2.30 -19.09 -13.55
C ASP A 103 3.79 -18.84 -13.79
N GLN A 104 4.37 -19.63 -14.70
CA GLN A 104 5.61 -19.24 -15.36
C GLN A 104 5.39 -17.88 -16.02
N PRO A 105 6.35 -16.94 -15.94
CA PRO A 105 6.28 -15.76 -16.79
C PRO A 105 6.14 -16.25 -18.23
N GLU A 106 5.01 -15.97 -18.87
CA GLU A 106 4.87 -16.23 -20.29
C GLU A 106 6.05 -15.54 -20.98
N ALA A 107 6.79 -16.30 -21.79
CA ALA A 107 7.80 -15.72 -22.65
C ALA A 107 7.07 -14.64 -23.44
N THR A 108 7.53 -13.39 -23.38
CA THR A 108 7.02 -12.31 -24.23
C THR A 108 6.98 -12.82 -25.66
N ASP A 109 5.79 -13.17 -26.15
CA ASP A 109 5.65 -13.72 -27.48
C ASP A 109 6.17 -12.66 -28.45
N GLU A 110 7.11 -13.05 -29.31
CA GLU A 110 7.73 -12.18 -30.34
C GLU A 110 6.65 -11.51 -31.25
N PHE A 111 5.40 -11.97 -31.20
CA PHE A 111 4.23 -11.43 -31.90
C PHE A 111 3.56 -10.20 -31.23
N GLU A 112 3.80 -9.93 -29.95
CA GLU A 112 3.21 -8.75 -29.28
C GLU A 112 3.89 -7.43 -29.70
N GLU A 113 5.09 -7.47 -30.27
CA GLU A 113 5.79 -6.27 -30.75
C GLU A 113 5.19 -5.67 -32.03
N GLU A 114 4.36 -6.42 -32.75
CA GLU A 114 3.73 -5.99 -34.02
C GLU A 114 2.32 -5.42 -33.86
N GLN A 115 1.74 -5.38 -32.64
CA GLN A 115 0.42 -4.78 -32.46
C GLN A 115 0.48 -3.25 -32.63
N PRO A 116 -0.46 -2.65 -33.39
CA PRO A 116 -0.53 -1.21 -33.57
C PRO A 116 -0.74 -0.50 -32.22
N GLU A 117 -0.14 0.69 -32.08
CA GLU A 117 -0.25 1.49 -30.87
C GLU A 117 -1.73 1.84 -30.55
N PHE A 118 -2.11 1.75 -29.27
CA PHE A 118 -3.48 2.06 -28.86
C PHE A 118 -3.81 3.54 -29.11
N ASP A 119 -4.84 3.82 -29.92
CA ASP A 119 -5.23 5.19 -30.28
C ASP A 119 -6.27 5.71 -29.28
N TRP A 120 -5.85 6.65 -28.42
CA TRP A 120 -6.71 7.29 -27.42
C TRP A 120 -7.55 8.46 -27.99
N SER A 121 -7.25 8.89 -29.23
CA SER A 121 -7.92 10.00 -29.90
C SER A 121 -9.06 9.55 -30.82
N ARG A 122 -8.99 8.30 -31.31
CA ARG A 122 -9.98 7.71 -32.20
C ARG A 122 -10.27 6.27 -31.80
N CYS A 123 -11.50 5.83 -32.00
CA CYS A 123 -11.89 4.46 -31.75
C CYS A 123 -11.64 3.60 -33.00
N LEU A 124 -10.60 2.76 -32.97
CA LEU A 124 -10.34 1.76 -34.00
C LEU A 124 -11.16 0.50 -33.75
N HIS A 125 -11.51 -0.24 -34.82
CA HIS A 125 -12.38 -1.42 -34.76
C HIS A 125 -11.83 -2.55 -33.87
N ASP A 126 -10.50 -2.67 -33.78
CA ASP A 126 -9.77 -3.61 -32.93
C ASP A 126 -9.61 -3.13 -31.47
N GLN A 127 -10.05 -1.90 -31.16
CA GLN A 127 -9.91 -1.24 -29.86
C GLN A 127 -11.26 -0.94 -29.20
N MET A 128 -12.25 -1.80 -29.47
CA MET A 128 -13.58 -1.74 -28.86
C MET A 128 -14.13 -3.15 -28.65
N PHE A 129 -15.08 -3.29 -27.71
CA PHE A 129 -15.80 -4.54 -27.51
C PHE A 129 -17.25 -4.36 -27.95
N VAL A 130 -17.63 -5.04 -29.04
CA VAL A 130 -18.96 -4.96 -29.62
C VAL A 130 -19.90 -5.93 -28.89
N PHE A 131 -21.02 -5.43 -28.39
CA PHE A 131 -22.03 -6.22 -27.69
C PHE A 131 -23.43 -5.72 -28.00
N GLN A 132 -24.43 -6.58 -27.81
CA GLN A 132 -25.84 -6.17 -27.90
C GLN A 132 -26.41 -5.84 -26.53
N GLU A 133 -27.37 -4.90 -26.47
CA GLU A 133 -27.96 -4.44 -25.21
C GLU A 133 -28.54 -5.58 -24.35
N HIS A 134 -29.09 -6.62 -24.98
CA HIS A 134 -29.66 -7.77 -24.27
C HIS A 134 -28.59 -8.71 -23.66
N GLU A 135 -27.33 -8.58 -24.08
CA GLU A 135 -26.20 -9.35 -23.54
C GLU A 135 -25.50 -8.63 -22.38
N LEU A 136 -25.81 -7.34 -22.18
CA LEU A 136 -25.14 -6.47 -21.21
C LEU A 136 -25.12 -7.07 -19.80
N ASP A 137 -26.28 -7.48 -19.29
CA ASP A 137 -26.40 -8.01 -17.93
C ASP A 137 -25.54 -9.27 -17.73
N ARG A 138 -25.56 -10.18 -18.72
CA ARG A 138 -24.72 -11.39 -18.72
C ARG A 138 -23.23 -11.05 -18.74
N ILE A 139 -22.81 -10.09 -19.57
CA ILE A 139 -21.40 -9.68 -19.65
C ILE A 139 -20.95 -9.14 -18.29
N LEU A 140 -21.73 -8.25 -17.70
CA LEU A 140 -21.42 -7.67 -16.40
C LEU A 140 -21.45 -8.72 -15.28
N ASP A 141 -22.37 -9.67 -15.30
CA ASP A 141 -22.38 -10.79 -14.34
C ASP A 141 -21.10 -11.63 -14.41
N ILE A 142 -20.55 -11.83 -15.60
CA ILE A 142 -19.32 -12.62 -15.79
C ILE A 142 -18.10 -11.85 -15.31
N VAL A 143 -18.00 -10.55 -15.64
CA VAL A 143 -16.78 -9.76 -15.37
C VAL A 143 -16.82 -9.00 -14.04
N ILE A 144 -17.97 -8.89 -13.39
CA ILE A 144 -18.16 -8.19 -12.11
C ILE A 144 -18.61 -9.18 -11.04
N THR A 145 -19.82 -9.71 -11.15
CA THR A 145 -20.48 -10.44 -10.04
C THR A 145 -19.87 -11.81 -9.77
N ASN A 146 -19.54 -12.57 -10.82
CA ASN A 146 -19.03 -13.93 -10.71
C ASN A 146 -17.52 -14.04 -10.96
N MET A 147 -16.84 -12.90 -11.10
CA MET A 147 -15.41 -12.86 -11.31
C MET A 147 -14.70 -13.14 -9.99
N THR A 148 -13.93 -14.23 -9.93
CA THR A 148 -13.06 -14.48 -8.79
C THR A 148 -11.77 -13.67 -8.93
N PRO A 149 -11.32 -12.98 -7.87
CA PRO A 149 -10.01 -12.35 -7.86
C PRO A 149 -8.93 -13.41 -8.02
N GLN A 150 -8.47 -13.57 -9.25
CA GLN A 150 -7.27 -14.31 -9.59
C GLN A 150 -6.26 -13.28 -10.05
N ARG A 151 -5.07 -13.33 -9.48
CA ARG A 151 -3.97 -12.47 -9.93
C ARG A 151 -2.72 -13.31 -10.06
N SER A 152 -2.38 -13.52 -11.31
CA SER A 152 -1.02 -13.72 -11.76
C SER A 152 -0.44 -12.37 -12.19
N PRO A 153 0.88 -12.14 -12.06
CA PRO A 153 1.55 -10.94 -12.59
C PRO A 153 1.29 -10.71 -14.09
N ALA A 154 1.00 -11.77 -14.85
CA ALA A 154 0.69 -11.73 -16.28
C ALA A 154 -0.79 -11.40 -16.58
N GLN A 155 -1.69 -11.60 -15.61
CA GLN A 155 -3.12 -11.44 -15.84
C GLN A 155 -3.51 -9.96 -15.89
N LYS A 156 -4.08 -9.56 -17.02
CA LYS A 156 -4.60 -8.19 -17.22
C LYS A 156 -5.86 -7.96 -16.37
N PRO A 157 -6.10 -6.74 -15.87
CA PRO A 157 -7.31 -6.36 -15.14
C PRO A 157 -8.54 -6.36 -16.07
N VAL A 158 -9.12 -7.55 -16.25
CA VAL A 158 -10.21 -7.83 -17.19
C VAL A 158 -11.46 -6.96 -16.97
N PRO A 159 -11.96 -6.74 -15.73
CA PRO A 159 -13.16 -5.92 -15.52
C PRO A 159 -12.99 -4.50 -16.06
N ALA A 160 -11.90 -3.82 -15.70
CA ALA A 160 -11.62 -2.47 -16.19
C ALA A 160 -11.53 -2.42 -17.72
N ASN A 161 -10.82 -3.37 -18.32
CA ASN A 161 -10.64 -3.45 -19.78
C ASN A 161 -11.98 -3.69 -20.50
N MET A 162 -12.78 -4.64 -20.01
CA MET A 162 -14.07 -5.00 -20.63
C MET A 162 -15.05 -3.83 -20.57
N ILE A 163 -15.20 -3.20 -19.40
CA ILE A 163 -16.10 -2.06 -19.23
C ILE A 163 -15.66 -0.89 -20.12
N PHE A 164 -14.36 -0.59 -20.16
CA PHE A 164 -13.83 0.49 -20.98
C PHE A 164 -14.01 0.24 -22.48
N LEU A 165 -13.64 -0.94 -22.99
CA LEU A 165 -13.77 -1.28 -24.40
C LEU A 165 -15.24 -1.32 -24.85
N SER A 166 -16.14 -1.75 -23.97
CA SER A 166 -17.60 -1.69 -24.18
C SER A 166 -18.10 -0.23 -24.21
N ALA A 167 -17.55 0.63 -23.34
CA ALA A 167 -17.89 2.04 -23.30
C ALA A 167 -17.44 2.76 -24.58
N ARG A 168 -16.25 2.43 -25.12
CA ARG A 168 -15.80 2.95 -26.42
C ARG A 168 -16.77 2.58 -27.54
N TYR A 169 -17.16 1.31 -27.65
CA TYR A 169 -18.16 0.90 -28.64
C TYR A 169 -19.48 1.67 -28.49
N ALA A 170 -20.01 1.73 -27.26
CA ALA A 170 -21.28 2.39 -26.99
C ALA A 170 -21.26 3.89 -27.35
N HIS A 171 -20.17 4.58 -27.00
CA HIS A 171 -19.99 6.02 -27.24
C HIS A 171 -19.78 6.37 -28.72
N TYR A 172 -18.88 5.66 -29.40
CA TYR A 172 -18.46 6.04 -30.77
C TYR A 172 -19.31 5.42 -31.87
N HIS A 173 -19.93 4.25 -31.63
CA HIS A 173 -20.57 3.45 -32.69
C HIS A 173 -22.02 3.02 -32.39
N SER A 174 -22.58 3.38 -31.23
CA SER A 174 -23.95 3.03 -30.87
C SER A 174 -24.75 4.26 -30.43
N SER A 175 -25.19 4.33 -29.18
CA SER A 175 -26.04 5.41 -28.66
C SER A 175 -25.61 5.86 -27.27
N PRO A 176 -25.84 7.15 -26.92
CA PRO A 176 -25.65 7.64 -25.56
C PRO A 176 -26.47 6.87 -24.51
N ASP A 177 -27.65 6.37 -24.88
CA ASP A 177 -28.52 5.58 -23.99
C ASP A 177 -27.87 4.24 -23.62
N LEU A 178 -27.24 3.55 -24.59
CA LEU A 178 -26.51 2.31 -24.32
C LEU A 178 -25.30 2.57 -23.42
N LEU A 179 -24.57 3.66 -23.64
CA LEU A 179 -23.45 4.06 -22.78
C LEU A 179 -23.93 4.33 -21.35
N ALA A 180 -25.00 5.11 -21.19
CA ALA A 180 -25.56 5.41 -19.87
C ALA A 180 -26.01 4.14 -19.15
N LYS A 181 -26.69 3.23 -19.85
CA LYS A 181 -27.11 1.93 -19.29
C LYS A 181 -25.92 1.09 -18.85
N LEU A 182 -24.87 1.00 -19.67
CA LEU A 182 -23.63 0.31 -19.33
C LEU A 182 -22.99 0.90 -18.06
N MET A 183 -22.83 2.22 -17.98
CA MET A 183 -22.19 2.88 -16.84
C MET A 183 -23.00 2.68 -15.55
N ILE A 184 -24.33 2.86 -15.59
CA ILE A 184 -25.19 2.68 -14.42
C ILE A 184 -25.16 1.22 -13.94
N SER A 185 -25.43 0.27 -14.85
CA SER A 185 -25.46 -1.15 -14.48
C SER A 185 -24.10 -1.69 -14.01
N ALA A 186 -22.99 -1.18 -14.56
CA ALA A 186 -21.66 -1.53 -14.08
C ALA A 186 -21.43 -0.96 -12.67
N MET A 187 -21.77 0.31 -12.42
CA MET A 187 -21.61 0.92 -11.10
C MET A 187 -22.40 0.16 -10.03
N ASP A 188 -23.67 -0.14 -10.30
CA ASP A 188 -24.55 -0.84 -9.36
C ASP A 188 -23.99 -2.21 -8.98
N LYS A 189 -23.58 -3.02 -9.97
CA LYS A 189 -23.01 -4.35 -9.70
C LYS A 189 -21.65 -4.28 -8.98
N ILE A 190 -20.82 -3.26 -9.23
CA ILE A 190 -19.56 -3.10 -8.50
C ILE A 190 -19.85 -2.77 -7.04
N ASN A 191 -20.78 -1.84 -6.78
CA ASN A 191 -21.20 -1.50 -5.43
C ASN A 191 -21.75 -2.72 -4.69
N ASP A 192 -22.65 -3.50 -5.32
CA ASP A 192 -23.22 -4.72 -4.74
C ASP A 192 -22.13 -5.70 -4.29
N VAL A 193 -21.10 -5.92 -5.13
CA VAL A 193 -19.97 -6.80 -4.78
C VAL A 193 -19.14 -6.22 -3.64
N VAL A 194 -18.82 -4.92 -3.67
CA VAL A 194 -18.04 -4.27 -2.60
C VAL A 194 -18.79 -4.33 -1.26
N GLU A 195 -20.09 -4.06 -1.25
CA GLU A 195 -20.93 -4.13 -0.05
C GLU A 195 -21.01 -5.56 0.53
N GLN A 196 -21.19 -6.55 -0.35
CA GLN A 196 -21.26 -7.96 0.04
C GLN A 196 -19.95 -8.46 0.66
N TYR A 197 -18.81 -7.97 0.17
CA TYR A 197 -17.48 -8.44 0.56
C TYR A 197 -16.66 -7.37 1.31
N GLN A 198 -17.30 -6.50 2.09
CA GLN A 198 -16.67 -5.39 2.81
C GLN A 198 -15.56 -5.77 3.82
N TRP A 199 -15.43 -7.06 4.15
CA TRP A 199 -14.40 -7.61 5.06
C TRP A 199 -13.35 -8.48 4.35
N ASP A 200 -13.44 -8.62 3.03
CA ASP A 200 -12.50 -9.39 2.22
C ASP A 200 -11.49 -8.47 1.55
N MET A 201 -10.28 -8.40 2.13
CA MET A 201 -9.22 -7.53 1.64
C MET A 201 -8.84 -7.83 0.18
N THR A 202 -9.01 -9.06 -0.30
CA THR A 202 -8.64 -9.41 -1.68
C THR A 202 -9.66 -8.90 -2.69
N ILE A 203 -10.95 -9.02 -2.39
CA ILE A 203 -12.01 -8.46 -3.23
C ILE A 203 -11.90 -6.93 -3.26
N LEU A 204 -11.65 -6.31 -2.10
CA LEU A 204 -11.46 -4.85 -2.01
C LEU A 204 -10.22 -4.40 -2.79
N ALA A 205 -9.08 -5.09 -2.65
CA ALA A 205 -7.85 -4.79 -3.39
C ALA A 205 -8.02 -4.98 -4.91
N PHE A 206 -8.77 -6.00 -5.32
CA PHE A 206 -9.13 -6.24 -6.71
C PHE A 206 -9.96 -5.10 -7.29
N TRP A 207 -11.01 -4.67 -6.57
CA TRP A 207 -11.90 -3.62 -7.04
C TRP A 207 -11.27 -2.23 -7.02
N ILE A 208 -10.51 -1.87 -5.99
CA ILE A 208 -9.84 -0.56 -5.97
C ILE A 208 -8.81 -0.43 -7.11
N SER A 209 -8.13 -1.52 -7.46
CA SER A 209 -7.21 -1.57 -8.60
C SER A 209 -7.95 -1.40 -9.93
N ASN A 210 -9.01 -2.19 -10.17
CA ASN A 210 -9.83 -2.08 -11.38
C ASN A 210 -10.52 -0.72 -11.51
N ALA A 211 -11.07 -0.18 -10.41
CA ALA A 211 -11.72 1.12 -10.40
C ALA A 211 -10.73 2.26 -10.70
N THR A 212 -9.53 2.23 -10.10
CA THR A 212 -8.48 3.23 -10.37
C THR A 212 -8.04 3.19 -11.84
N LEU A 213 -7.87 1.98 -12.41
CA LEU A 213 -7.49 1.83 -13.80
C LEU A 213 -8.61 2.22 -14.78
N LEU A 214 -9.86 1.84 -14.49
CA LEU A 214 -11.01 2.26 -15.29
C LEU A 214 -11.16 3.80 -15.29
N LEU A 215 -10.97 4.44 -14.12
CA LEU A 215 -10.94 5.89 -14.01
C LEU A 215 -9.84 6.51 -14.88
N HIS A 216 -8.65 5.90 -14.90
CA HIS A 216 -7.56 6.31 -15.78
C HIS A 216 -7.96 6.25 -17.26
N TYR A 217 -8.53 5.12 -17.71
CA TYR A 217 -8.93 4.94 -19.10
C TYR A 217 -9.98 5.95 -19.55
N LEU A 218 -11.01 6.17 -18.72
CA LEU A 218 -12.06 7.14 -19.01
C LEU A 218 -11.54 8.57 -19.09
N LYS A 219 -10.56 8.93 -18.26
CA LYS A 219 -9.93 10.25 -18.29
C LYS A 219 -8.95 10.44 -19.45
N LYS A 220 -8.41 9.35 -19.99
CA LYS A 220 -7.40 9.36 -21.05
C LYS A 220 -7.99 9.37 -22.45
N ASP A 221 -9.14 8.73 -22.66
CA ASP A 221 -9.84 8.73 -23.96
C ASP A 221 -10.51 10.09 -24.24
N ALA A 222 -10.28 10.62 -25.44
CA ALA A 222 -10.64 12.00 -25.79
C ALA A 222 -12.15 12.26 -25.80
N GLY A 223 -12.99 11.26 -26.11
CA GLY A 223 -14.44 11.41 -26.12
C GLY A 223 -15.08 11.00 -24.80
N LEU A 224 -14.62 9.90 -24.20
CA LEU A 224 -15.21 9.38 -22.97
C LEU A 224 -14.97 10.29 -21.76
N VAL A 225 -13.90 11.08 -21.74
CA VAL A 225 -13.61 12.00 -20.62
C VAL A 225 -14.74 12.99 -20.37
N GLU A 226 -15.39 13.49 -21.43
CA GLU A 226 -16.54 14.40 -21.32
C GLU A 226 -17.87 13.63 -21.18
N ALA A 227 -18.00 12.48 -21.84
CA ALA A 227 -19.25 11.72 -21.85
C ALA A 227 -19.55 10.99 -20.53
N THR A 228 -18.53 10.72 -19.69
CA THR A 228 -18.65 9.87 -18.50
C THR A 228 -18.38 10.61 -17.18
N VAL A 229 -18.45 11.95 -17.15
CA VAL A 229 -18.11 12.78 -15.98
C VAL A 229 -18.82 12.33 -14.69
N GLN A 230 -20.12 12.00 -14.77
CA GLN A 230 -20.87 11.54 -13.60
C GLN A 230 -20.36 10.20 -13.07
N PHE A 231 -20.11 9.25 -13.96
CA PHE A 231 -19.57 7.94 -13.61
C PHE A 231 -18.14 8.06 -13.06
N GLN A 232 -17.30 8.95 -13.60
CA GLN A 232 -15.96 9.22 -13.06
C GLN A 232 -16.00 9.77 -11.62
N ALA A 233 -16.99 10.62 -11.30
CA ALA A 233 -17.19 11.13 -9.94
C ALA A 233 -17.63 10.02 -8.98
N GLN A 234 -18.62 9.22 -9.37
CA GLN A 234 -19.08 8.05 -8.60
C GLN A 234 -17.95 7.04 -8.36
N LEU A 235 -17.14 6.75 -9.39
CA LEU A 235 -16.00 5.86 -9.28
C LEU A 235 -14.94 6.41 -8.32
N SER A 236 -14.74 7.74 -8.30
CA SER A 236 -13.84 8.40 -7.35
C SER A 236 -14.31 8.28 -5.90
N GLU A 237 -15.63 8.39 -5.67
CA GLU A 237 -16.24 8.18 -4.35
C GLU A 237 -16.11 6.72 -3.91
N LEU A 238 -16.38 5.76 -4.80
CA LEU A 238 -16.22 4.34 -4.54
C LEU A 238 -14.77 3.96 -4.20
N ILE A 239 -13.78 4.52 -4.92
CA ILE A 239 -12.36 4.27 -4.59
C ILE A 239 -12.04 4.74 -3.16
N ASN A 240 -12.58 5.89 -2.74
CA ASN A 240 -12.41 6.38 -1.37
C ASN A 240 -13.12 5.48 -0.34
N GLU A 241 -14.31 4.98 -0.67
CA GLU A 241 -15.02 4.02 0.19
C GLU A 241 -14.24 2.72 0.36
N ILE A 242 -13.76 2.12 -0.73
CA ILE A 242 -12.95 0.90 -0.69
C ILE A 242 -11.65 1.14 0.09
N PHE A 243 -11.01 2.31 -0.06
CA PHE A 243 -9.85 2.71 0.74
C PHE A 243 -10.16 2.65 2.25
N ILE A 244 -11.31 3.20 2.67
CA ILE A 244 -11.74 3.16 4.06
C ILE A 244 -11.98 1.71 4.53
N LEU A 245 -12.61 0.86 3.70
CA LEU A 245 -12.88 -0.53 4.03
C LEU A 245 -11.58 -1.34 4.22
N ILE A 246 -10.60 -1.16 3.34
CA ILE A 246 -9.28 -1.82 3.45
C ILE A 246 -8.59 -1.43 4.76
N VAL A 247 -8.57 -0.13 5.09
CA VAL A 247 -7.99 0.37 6.33
C VAL A 247 -8.69 -0.26 7.54
N ARG A 248 -10.02 -0.23 7.58
CA ARG A 248 -10.80 -0.79 8.70
C ARG A 248 -10.59 -2.28 8.90
N ASP A 249 -10.48 -3.07 7.82
CA ASP A 249 -10.20 -4.50 7.96
C ASP A 249 -8.78 -4.75 8.52
N ALA A 250 -7.78 -4.01 8.05
CA ALA A 250 -6.42 -4.09 8.58
C ALA A 250 -6.34 -3.67 10.05
N GLU A 251 -6.97 -2.54 10.43
CA GLU A 251 -7.07 -2.08 11.82
C GLU A 251 -7.71 -3.15 12.72
N ARG A 252 -8.86 -3.71 12.31
CA ARG A 252 -9.55 -4.79 13.02
C ARG A 252 -8.66 -6.02 13.25
N ARG A 253 -7.81 -6.39 12.29
CA ARG A 253 -6.89 -7.53 12.43
C ARG A 253 -5.71 -7.20 13.34
N LEU A 254 -5.13 -6.01 13.21
CA LEU A 254 -4.04 -5.53 14.05
C LEU A 254 -4.48 -5.43 15.52
N ASP A 255 -5.69 -4.94 15.76
CA ASP A 255 -6.28 -4.74 17.09
C ASP A 255 -6.25 -6.01 17.95
N LYS A 256 -6.62 -7.14 17.37
CA LYS A 256 -6.68 -8.46 18.02
C LYS A 256 -5.34 -8.92 18.61
N VAL A 257 -4.21 -8.46 18.06
CA VAL A 257 -2.87 -8.89 18.49
C VAL A 257 -2.11 -7.79 19.22
N LEU A 258 -2.58 -6.54 19.18
CA LEU A 258 -1.80 -5.37 19.54
C LEU A 258 -1.35 -5.37 21.01
N ASP A 259 -2.22 -5.70 21.96
CA ASP A 259 -1.87 -5.73 23.39
C ASP A 259 -0.82 -6.78 23.72
N ALA A 260 -1.08 -8.02 23.32
CA ALA A 260 -0.19 -9.14 23.59
C ALA A 260 1.16 -9.00 22.88
N ALA A 261 1.17 -8.42 21.68
CA ALA A 261 2.37 -8.26 20.86
C ALA A 261 3.21 -7.04 21.25
N MET A 262 2.60 -5.89 21.55
CA MET A 262 3.33 -4.62 21.72
C MET A 262 3.45 -4.19 23.17
N LEU A 263 2.44 -4.43 24.01
CA LEU A 263 2.40 -3.94 25.39
C LEU A 263 2.89 -4.98 26.40
N ASP A 264 2.43 -6.23 26.24
CA ASP A 264 2.71 -7.30 27.19
C ASP A 264 3.91 -8.18 26.79
N HIS A 265 4.38 -8.10 25.55
CA HIS A 265 5.51 -8.91 25.06
C HIS A 265 6.84 -8.50 25.72
N GLU A 266 7.42 -9.39 26.51
CA GLU A 266 8.68 -9.17 27.24
C GLU A 266 9.89 -9.59 26.41
N THR A 267 10.67 -8.61 25.96
CA THR A 267 11.91 -8.81 25.20
C THR A 267 13.12 -9.09 26.09
N ILE A 268 13.11 -8.62 27.34
CA ILE A 268 14.24 -8.73 28.25
C ILE A 268 13.92 -9.71 29.40
N PRO A 269 14.61 -10.87 29.48
CA PRO A 269 14.42 -11.82 30.58
C PRO A 269 14.86 -11.23 31.93
N GLY A 270 14.10 -11.49 32.99
CA GLY A 270 14.45 -11.12 34.38
C GLY A 270 13.74 -9.88 34.94
N PHE A 271 12.84 -9.26 34.18
CA PHE A 271 12.03 -8.11 34.62
C PHE A 271 10.75 -8.50 35.40
N GLU A 272 10.52 -9.79 35.66
CA GLU A 272 9.40 -10.29 36.48
C GLU A 272 9.52 -9.89 37.98
N ASP A 273 10.73 -9.55 38.44
CA ASP A 273 11.06 -9.31 39.86
C ASP A 273 11.08 -7.82 40.27
N ILE A 274 10.58 -6.91 39.43
CA ILE A 274 10.59 -5.46 39.74
C ILE A 274 9.65 -5.20 40.91
N ALA A 275 10.23 -4.69 41.99
CA ALA A 275 9.46 -4.21 43.13
C ALA A 275 9.05 -2.76 42.89
N PHE A 276 7.76 -2.49 43.01
CA PHE A 276 7.24 -1.12 43.04
C PHE A 276 7.23 -0.57 44.46
N GLN A 277 7.31 0.76 44.56
CA GLN A 277 7.14 1.43 45.85
C GLN A 277 5.71 1.20 46.37
N ASN A 278 5.57 1.00 47.68
CA ASN A 278 4.30 0.75 48.36
C ASN A 278 3.60 -0.59 48.08
N GLU A 279 4.25 -1.56 47.40
CA GLU A 279 3.73 -2.94 47.33
C GLU A 279 4.02 -3.72 48.62
N TRP A 280 2.97 -4.18 49.29
CA TRP A 280 3.07 -5.00 50.50
C TRP A 280 3.57 -6.42 50.15
N ARG A 281 4.83 -6.70 50.49
CA ARG A 281 5.51 -7.99 50.20
C ARG A 281 5.00 -9.19 51.03
N ILE A 282 3.91 -9.06 51.79
CA ILE A 282 3.55 -10.04 52.82
C ILE A 282 3.05 -11.37 52.23
N PHE A 283 2.58 -11.41 50.96
CA PHE A 283 1.99 -12.62 50.37
C PHE A 283 2.57 -13.07 49.03
N LYS A 284 3.56 -12.36 48.45
CA LYS A 284 4.23 -12.81 47.21
C LYS A 284 5.47 -13.65 47.54
N ARG A 285 5.33 -14.98 47.46
CA ARG A 285 6.46 -15.91 47.46
C ARG A 285 7.30 -15.60 46.22
N LYS A 286 8.58 -15.21 46.37
CA LYS A 286 9.49 -15.03 45.24
C LYS A 286 9.46 -16.29 44.37
N ALA A 287 9.01 -16.17 43.12
CA ALA A 287 9.21 -17.23 42.15
C ALA A 287 10.72 -17.33 41.94
N GLN A 288 11.32 -18.41 42.42
CA GLN A 288 12.75 -18.62 42.28
C GLN A 288 13.03 -18.92 40.81
N VAL A 289 13.33 -17.89 40.02
CA VAL A 289 13.74 -18.04 38.63
C VAL A 289 15.04 -18.84 38.64
N LYS A 290 15.00 -20.09 38.15
CA LYS A 290 16.23 -20.83 37.87
C LYS A 290 16.99 -20.03 36.83
N GLU A 291 18.18 -19.54 37.17
CA GLU A 291 19.11 -19.02 36.18
C GLU A 291 19.21 -20.04 35.04
N GLU A 292 18.73 -19.65 33.87
CA GLU A 292 18.88 -20.52 32.70
C GLU A 292 20.38 -20.62 32.41
N PRO A 293 20.92 -21.84 32.24
CA PRO A 293 22.33 -22.02 31.89
C PRO A 293 22.68 -21.13 30.70
N LEU A 294 23.85 -20.46 30.74
CA LEU A 294 24.31 -19.57 29.67
C LEU A 294 24.22 -20.21 28.27
N GLU A 295 24.37 -21.53 28.18
CA GLU A 295 24.23 -22.34 26.96
C GLU A 295 22.81 -22.35 26.34
N LYS A 296 21.74 -22.15 27.14
CA LYS A 296 20.36 -22.05 26.62
C LYS A 296 20.05 -20.68 26.04
N ARG A 297 20.80 -19.65 26.43
CA ARG A 297 20.63 -18.26 25.97
C ARG A 297 21.00 -18.08 24.48
N PHE A 298 21.84 -18.97 23.96
CA PHE A 298 22.27 -18.99 22.55
C PHE A 298 21.51 -20.03 21.70
N ARG A 299 20.59 -20.82 22.28
CA ARG A 299 19.75 -21.70 21.47
C ARG A 299 18.62 -20.89 20.84
N PRO A 300 18.26 -21.17 19.57
CA PRO A 300 17.08 -20.59 18.98
C PRO A 300 15.85 -20.89 19.87
N PRO A 301 14.92 -19.92 20.02
CA PRO A 301 13.78 -20.05 20.90
C PRO A 301 12.96 -21.29 20.54
N SER A 302 12.46 -21.98 21.58
CA SER A 302 11.65 -23.20 21.37
C SER A 302 10.42 -22.89 20.52
N PRO A 303 9.86 -23.86 19.76
CA PRO A 303 8.64 -23.65 18.96
C PRO A 303 7.48 -23.04 19.77
N LYS A 304 7.34 -23.42 21.05
CA LYS A 304 6.34 -22.86 21.97
C LYS A 304 6.62 -21.40 22.37
N GLN A 305 7.88 -21.00 22.51
CA GLN A 305 8.26 -19.60 22.74
C GLN A 305 8.10 -18.77 21.46
N ARG A 306 8.41 -19.34 20.29
CA ARG A 306 8.17 -18.69 19.00
C ARG A 306 6.68 -18.43 18.78
N ALA A 307 5.80 -19.34 19.19
CA ALA A 307 4.35 -19.19 19.04
C ALA A 307 3.72 -18.10 19.93
N LYS A 308 4.44 -17.54 20.90
CA LYS A 308 3.90 -16.45 21.72
C LYS A 308 3.69 -15.18 20.88
N PRO A 309 2.61 -14.40 21.13
CA PRO A 309 2.45 -13.08 20.54
C PRO A 309 3.70 -12.22 20.77
N ALA A 310 4.15 -11.56 19.72
CA ALA A 310 5.34 -10.72 19.70
C ALA A 310 5.17 -9.60 18.67
N PRO A 311 5.98 -8.53 18.73
CA PRO A 311 5.87 -7.40 17.79
C PRO A 311 5.89 -7.83 16.32
N ARG A 312 6.56 -8.95 16.02
CA ARG A 312 6.59 -9.58 14.70
C ARG A 312 5.21 -9.91 14.13
N ASN A 313 4.20 -10.16 14.98
CA ASN A 313 2.82 -10.42 14.54
C ASN A 313 2.18 -9.16 13.93
N VAL A 314 2.44 -7.99 14.53
CA VAL A 314 1.97 -6.69 14.02
C VAL A 314 2.68 -6.37 12.70
N THR A 315 4.01 -6.53 12.65
CA THR A 315 4.77 -6.29 11.41
C THR A 315 4.42 -7.28 10.30
N SER A 316 4.09 -8.54 10.64
CA SER A 316 3.62 -9.54 9.68
C SER A 316 2.33 -9.09 9.02
N LEU A 317 1.33 -8.67 9.81
CA LEU A 317 0.06 -8.14 9.29
C LEU A 317 0.24 -6.90 8.40
N LEU A 318 1.13 -5.97 8.78
CA LEU A 318 1.47 -4.82 7.94
C LEU A 318 2.12 -5.26 6.62
N SER A 319 3.08 -6.19 6.67
CA SER A 319 3.70 -6.77 5.47
C SER A 319 2.69 -7.53 4.60
N SER A 320 1.75 -8.25 5.20
CA SER A 320 0.71 -8.99 4.48
C SER A 320 -0.28 -8.06 3.79
N THR A 321 -0.66 -6.97 4.47
CA THR A 321 -1.47 -5.91 3.86
C THR A 321 -0.75 -5.37 2.65
N LEU A 322 0.52 -4.93 2.79
CA LEU A 322 1.32 -4.44 1.66
C LEU A 322 1.44 -5.46 0.52
N PHE A 323 1.66 -6.73 0.85
CA PHE A 323 1.76 -7.80 -0.14
C PHE A 323 0.49 -7.92 -0.98
N VAL A 324 -0.70 -7.86 -0.36
CA VAL A 324 -1.97 -7.89 -1.09
C VAL A 324 -2.14 -6.63 -1.96
N LEU A 325 -1.78 -5.46 -1.44
CA LEU A 325 -1.85 -4.23 -2.24
C LEU A 325 -0.94 -4.30 -3.49
N ASP A 326 0.25 -4.88 -3.35
CA ASP A 326 1.19 -5.07 -4.45
C ASP A 326 0.72 -6.17 -5.42
N LEU A 327 0.17 -7.27 -4.91
CA LEU A 327 -0.34 -8.39 -5.71
C LEU A 327 -1.42 -7.93 -6.71
N TYR A 328 -2.25 -6.97 -6.30
CA TYR A 328 -3.28 -6.38 -7.15
C TYR A 328 -2.82 -5.14 -7.93
N ASP A 329 -1.54 -4.77 -7.88
CA ASP A 329 -0.96 -3.56 -8.49
C ASP A 329 -1.72 -2.27 -8.10
N ILE A 330 -2.06 -2.09 -6.82
CA ILE A 330 -2.69 -0.86 -6.36
C ILE A 330 -1.70 0.31 -6.50
N HIS A 331 -2.22 1.45 -6.98
CA HIS A 331 -1.41 2.63 -7.23
C HIS A 331 -0.62 3.07 -5.98
N SER A 332 0.67 3.34 -6.15
CA SER A 332 1.62 3.64 -5.07
C SER A 332 1.18 4.78 -4.13
N VAL A 333 0.54 5.83 -4.67
CA VAL A 333 -0.08 6.94 -3.92
C VAL A 333 -1.17 6.47 -2.95
N ILE A 334 -2.03 5.53 -3.37
CA ILE A 334 -3.07 4.95 -2.51
C ILE A 334 -2.41 4.06 -1.45
N THR A 335 -1.47 3.21 -1.87
CA THR A 335 -0.72 2.32 -0.96
C THR A 335 0.01 3.10 0.14
N ALA A 336 0.69 4.20 -0.21
CA ALA A 336 1.38 5.05 0.77
C ALA A 336 0.41 5.67 1.79
N GLN A 337 -0.78 6.08 1.33
CA GLN A 337 -1.82 6.62 2.21
C GLN A 337 -2.40 5.55 3.14
N ILE A 338 -2.63 4.32 2.66
CA ILE A 338 -3.08 3.18 3.50
C ILE A 338 -2.05 2.93 4.60
N VAL A 339 -0.77 2.83 4.26
CA VAL A 339 0.30 2.60 5.23
C VAL A 339 0.41 3.75 6.23
N SER A 340 0.31 4.99 5.77
CA SER A 340 0.34 6.17 6.63
C SER A 340 -0.84 6.17 7.62
N GLN A 341 -2.04 5.79 7.17
CA GLN A 341 -3.22 5.67 8.02
C GLN A 341 -3.06 4.56 9.07
N LEU A 342 -2.55 3.38 8.69
CA LEU A 342 -2.31 2.29 9.64
C LEU A 342 -1.26 2.64 10.70
N LEU A 343 -0.20 3.36 10.31
CA LEU A 343 0.82 3.85 11.25
C LEU A 343 0.27 4.92 12.20
N TYR A 344 -0.61 5.80 11.70
CA TYR A 344 -1.35 6.75 12.54
C TYR A 344 -2.20 6.03 13.58
N TRP A 345 -3.05 5.11 13.14
CA TRP A 345 -3.95 4.36 14.00
C TRP A 345 -3.16 3.57 15.06
N LEU A 346 -2.11 2.84 14.67
CA LEU A 346 -1.22 2.13 15.60
C LEU A 346 -0.59 3.06 16.64
N GLY A 347 -0.11 4.23 16.19
CA GLY A 347 0.50 5.23 17.08
C GLY A 347 -0.49 5.78 18.11
N ALA A 348 -1.70 6.14 17.66
CA ALA A 348 -2.77 6.66 18.51
C ALA A 348 -3.28 5.60 19.50
N GLU A 349 -3.48 4.37 19.03
CA GLU A 349 -4.03 3.28 19.83
C GLU A 349 -3.04 2.82 20.91
N LEU A 350 -1.76 2.63 20.54
CA LEU A 350 -0.71 2.34 21.53
C LEU A 350 -0.58 3.47 22.56
N PHE A 351 -0.62 4.73 22.11
CA PHE A 351 -0.57 5.88 23.00
C PHE A 351 -1.72 5.84 24.01
N ASN A 352 -2.95 5.62 23.54
CA ASN A 352 -4.15 5.60 24.37
C ASN A 352 -4.09 4.46 25.40
N ARG A 353 -3.72 3.25 24.99
CA ARG A 353 -3.63 2.10 25.90
C ARG A 353 -2.57 2.28 26.99
N ILE A 354 -1.44 2.91 26.67
CA ILE A 354 -0.41 3.24 27.65
C ILE A 354 -0.92 4.32 28.61
N MET A 355 -1.55 5.39 28.08
CA MET A 355 -2.02 6.53 28.87
C MET A 355 -3.16 6.17 29.82
N SER A 356 -4.06 5.28 29.39
CA SER A 356 -5.23 4.86 30.16
C SER A 356 -4.93 3.77 31.18
N ASN A 357 -3.84 3.00 31.03
CA ASN A 357 -3.55 1.88 31.92
C ASN A 357 -2.26 2.11 32.74
N ARG A 358 -2.45 2.34 34.04
CA ARG A 358 -1.38 2.54 35.02
C ARG A 358 -0.34 1.41 35.04
N LYS A 359 -0.69 0.18 34.63
CA LYS A 359 0.23 -0.96 34.49
C LYS A 359 1.43 -0.63 33.59
N TYR A 360 1.22 0.18 32.54
CA TYR A 360 2.24 0.51 31.56
C TYR A 360 3.04 1.77 31.91
N LEU A 361 2.57 2.57 32.87
CA LEU A 361 3.23 3.80 33.34
C LEU A 361 4.33 3.50 34.37
N ALA A 362 5.38 2.80 33.94
CA ALA A 362 6.57 2.50 34.73
C ALA A 362 7.82 2.52 33.82
N ARG A 363 9.00 2.85 34.36
CA ARG A 363 10.24 2.98 33.57
C ARG A 363 10.58 1.72 32.80
N THR A 364 10.56 0.56 33.45
CA THR A 364 10.84 -0.70 32.79
C THR A 364 9.84 -0.97 31.69
N LYS A 365 8.53 -0.84 31.98
CA LYS A 365 7.49 -1.12 30.99
C LYS A 365 7.64 -0.17 29.80
N ALA A 366 7.97 1.09 30.05
CA ALA A 366 8.27 2.04 29.00
C ALA A 366 9.50 1.64 28.15
N MET A 367 10.57 1.14 28.76
CA MET A 367 11.74 0.63 28.04
C MET A 367 11.41 -0.62 27.19
N GLN A 368 10.65 -1.56 27.76
CA GLN A 368 10.17 -2.76 27.08
C GLN A 368 9.31 -2.41 25.86
N ILE A 369 8.28 -1.57 26.05
CA ILE A 369 7.39 -1.14 24.98
C ILE A 369 8.18 -0.33 23.93
N ARG A 370 9.18 0.47 24.33
CA ARG A 370 10.03 1.20 23.38
C ARG A 370 10.80 0.27 22.46
N MET A 371 11.33 -0.85 22.97
CA MET A 371 11.98 -1.88 22.15
C MET A 371 11.00 -2.57 21.20
N ASN A 372 9.75 -2.77 21.63
CA ASN A 372 8.70 -3.29 20.74
C ASN A 372 8.36 -2.28 19.65
N VAL A 373 8.17 -1.00 19.99
CA VAL A 373 7.89 0.07 19.01
C VAL A 373 9.03 0.25 18.01
N SER A 374 10.30 0.04 18.40
CA SER A 374 11.41 0.10 17.44
C SER A 374 11.33 -0.95 16.33
N THR A 375 10.65 -2.08 16.55
CA THR A 375 10.44 -3.04 15.45
C THR A 375 9.50 -2.48 14.38
N LEU A 376 8.59 -1.57 14.72
CA LEU A 376 7.75 -0.86 13.75
C LEU A 376 8.58 0.17 12.97
N GLU A 377 9.49 0.90 13.64
CA GLU A 377 10.42 1.83 12.99
C GLU A 377 11.36 1.09 12.03
N ASP A 378 11.87 -0.08 12.43
CA ASP A 378 12.71 -0.91 11.59
C ASP A 378 11.93 -1.51 10.41
N TRP A 379 10.69 -1.98 10.64
CA TRP A 379 9.80 -2.44 9.57
C TRP A 379 9.57 -1.34 8.54
N ALA A 380 9.30 -0.10 8.98
CA ALA A 380 9.13 1.04 8.08
C ALA A 380 10.39 1.34 7.27
N ARG A 381 11.59 1.14 7.85
CA ARG A 381 12.88 1.30 7.16
C ARG A 381 13.09 0.22 6.10
N THR A 382 12.77 -1.04 6.40
CA THR A 382 12.88 -2.15 5.45
C THR A 382 11.85 -2.04 4.32
N ASN A 383 10.67 -1.48 4.60
CA ASN A 383 9.60 -1.28 3.63
C ASN A 383 9.46 0.20 3.23
N ASN A 384 10.59 0.90 3.11
CA ASN A 384 10.55 2.33 2.79
C ASN A 384 10.15 2.55 1.33
N ARG A 385 8.93 3.01 1.11
CA ARG A 385 8.39 3.29 -0.22
C ARG A 385 8.29 4.80 -0.41
N GLN A 386 8.62 5.24 -1.61
CA GLN A 386 8.34 6.60 -2.07
C GLN A 386 7.14 6.51 -3.03
N PRO A 387 6.03 7.21 -2.76
CA PRO A 387 4.91 7.23 -3.69
C PRO A 387 5.33 7.85 -5.03
N GLU A 388 4.78 7.34 -6.14
CA GLU A 388 4.95 7.91 -7.49
C GLU A 388 3.97 9.08 -7.71
N HIS A 389 3.97 10.07 -6.80
CA HIS A 389 3.14 11.26 -6.93
C HIS A 389 3.92 12.39 -7.59
N TYR A 390 3.39 13.01 -8.64
CA TYR A 390 4.04 14.05 -9.42
C TYR A 390 3.16 15.29 -9.50
N GLU A 391 3.59 16.38 -8.87
CA GLU A 391 2.91 17.67 -8.92
C GLU A 391 3.54 18.59 -9.97
N GLY A 392 2.73 19.42 -10.64
CA GLY A 392 3.22 20.55 -11.43
C GLY A 392 4.15 20.24 -12.61
N GLY A 393 4.20 18.99 -13.09
CA GLY A 393 5.13 18.57 -14.13
C GLY A 393 6.57 18.35 -13.63
N GLU A 394 6.76 18.23 -12.32
CA GLU A 394 8.04 17.85 -11.73
C GLU A 394 8.43 16.41 -12.10
N THR A 395 9.73 16.18 -12.30
CA THR A 395 10.28 14.86 -12.64
C THR A 395 10.63 14.02 -11.41
N LYS A 396 10.53 14.62 -10.21
CA LYS A 396 10.73 13.94 -8.93
C LYS A 396 9.39 13.69 -8.29
N SER A 397 9.23 12.54 -7.66
CA SER A 397 8.00 12.28 -6.95
C SER A 397 7.96 13.03 -5.62
N SER A 398 6.87 13.75 -5.40
CA SER A 398 6.50 14.34 -4.12
C SER A 398 5.77 13.30 -3.26
N GLY A 399 5.61 13.56 -1.97
CA GLY A 399 4.90 12.66 -1.05
C GLY A 399 5.77 12.13 0.09
N GLU A 400 5.10 11.82 1.21
CA GLU A 400 5.73 11.34 2.43
C GLU A 400 6.14 9.88 2.27
N THR A 401 7.39 9.56 2.61
CA THR A 401 7.89 8.17 2.59
C THR A 401 7.32 7.35 3.76
N THR A 402 7.33 6.02 3.66
CA THR A 402 6.91 5.15 4.77
C THR A 402 7.66 5.46 6.07
N VAL A 403 8.97 5.72 5.98
CA VAL A 403 9.81 6.05 7.15
C VAL A 403 9.42 7.39 7.76
N ASP A 404 9.15 8.41 6.93
CA ASP A 404 8.75 9.73 7.42
C ASP A 404 7.38 9.68 8.09
N ALA A 405 6.42 8.96 7.48
CA ALA A 405 5.11 8.71 8.07
C ALA A 405 5.24 7.99 9.42
N ALA A 406 6.04 6.93 9.51
CA ALA A 406 6.29 6.22 10.76
C ALA A 406 6.90 7.13 11.82
N ARG A 407 7.92 7.93 11.46
CA ARG A 407 8.56 8.90 12.37
C ARG A 407 7.56 9.91 12.89
N ARG A 408 6.65 10.42 12.03
CA ARG A 408 5.67 11.43 12.40
C ARG A 408 4.58 10.86 13.30
N HIS A 409 4.01 9.72 12.92
CA HIS A 409 2.85 9.11 13.57
C HIS A 409 3.18 8.37 14.86
N LEU A 410 4.35 7.73 14.95
CA LEU A 410 4.81 7.07 16.17
C LEU A 410 5.47 8.05 17.16
N ALA A 411 5.74 9.30 16.77
CA ALA A 411 6.39 10.28 17.64
C ALA A 411 5.67 10.50 18.99
N PRO A 412 4.33 10.62 19.08
CA PRO A 412 3.64 10.79 20.36
C PRO A 412 3.89 9.63 21.33
N VAL A 413 3.76 8.38 20.87
CA VAL A 413 4.02 7.21 21.72
C VAL A 413 5.49 7.09 22.10
N ILE A 414 6.41 7.37 21.17
CA ILE A 414 7.85 7.37 21.45
C ILE A 414 8.21 8.41 22.51
N GLN A 415 7.65 9.62 22.40
CA GLN A 415 7.89 10.69 23.36
C GLN A 415 7.26 10.40 24.72
N LEU A 416 6.08 9.77 24.77
CA LEU A 416 5.47 9.30 26.02
C LEU A 416 6.39 8.29 26.72
N LEU A 417 6.88 7.30 25.98
CA LEU A 417 7.79 6.28 26.51
C LEU A 417 9.13 6.90 26.94
N GLN A 418 9.63 7.91 26.24
CA GLN A 418 10.83 8.66 26.63
C GLN A 418 10.60 9.42 27.94
N TRP A 419 9.46 10.11 28.07
CA TRP A 419 9.09 10.83 29.30
C TRP A 419 9.09 9.89 30.50
N LEU A 420 8.38 8.76 30.40
CA LEU A 420 8.28 7.74 31.46
C LEU A 420 9.64 7.18 31.91
N GLN A 421 10.67 7.23 31.06
CA GLN A 421 12.01 6.73 31.39
C GLN A 421 12.91 7.78 32.05
N CYS A 422 12.71 9.08 31.77
CA CYS A 422 13.66 10.11 32.17
C CYS A 422 13.17 11.01 33.31
N PHE A 423 11.86 11.24 33.46
CA PHE A 423 11.40 12.28 34.38
C PHE A 423 11.73 11.98 35.86
N SER A 424 11.77 10.70 36.24
CA SER A 424 12.12 10.25 37.60
C SER A 424 13.58 10.51 37.97
N SER A 425 14.41 10.80 36.96
CA SER A 425 15.84 11.08 37.13
C SER A 425 16.15 12.58 37.18
N LEU A 426 15.13 13.45 37.05
CA LEU A 426 15.29 14.90 37.14
C LEU A 426 15.59 15.34 38.58
N GLY A 427 16.54 16.26 38.74
CA GLY A 427 16.88 16.88 40.01
C GLY A 427 15.79 17.82 40.51
N ALA A 428 15.68 18.01 41.83
CA ALA A 428 14.65 18.87 42.43
C ALA A 428 14.78 20.36 42.08
N ASP A 429 15.97 20.81 41.68
CA ASP A 429 16.25 22.21 41.34
C ASP A 429 16.83 22.37 39.93
N ASP A 430 16.70 21.34 39.08
CA ASP A 430 17.23 21.33 37.73
C ASP A 430 16.14 21.64 36.69
N LEU A 431 15.69 22.90 36.71
CA LEU A 431 14.69 23.37 35.76
C LEU A 431 15.24 23.41 34.32
N GLU A 432 16.55 23.62 34.16
CA GLU A 432 17.21 23.63 32.85
C GLU A 432 17.14 22.26 32.18
N ALA A 433 17.43 21.17 32.91
CA ALA A 433 17.28 19.82 32.39
C ALA A 433 15.80 19.47 32.08
N LEU A 434 14.86 19.94 32.90
CA LEU A 434 13.43 19.77 32.62
C LEU A 434 13.06 20.47 31.31
N VAL A 435 13.42 21.74 31.15
CA VAL A 435 13.12 22.51 29.93
C VAL A 435 13.78 21.88 28.71
N GLY A 436 15.04 21.46 28.82
CA GLY A 436 15.74 20.75 27.74
C GLY A 436 15.06 19.44 27.34
N THR A 437 14.53 18.69 28.32
CA THR A 437 13.74 17.48 28.06
C THR A 437 12.43 17.82 27.35
N LEU A 438 11.68 18.81 27.85
CA LEU A 438 10.40 19.22 27.25
C LEU A 438 10.54 19.75 25.82
N GLN A 439 11.68 20.36 25.48
CA GLN A 439 11.98 20.78 24.11
C GLN A 439 12.11 19.61 23.14
N GLN A 440 12.41 18.40 23.62
CA GLN A 440 12.45 17.17 22.80
C GLN A 440 11.06 16.52 22.69
N LEU A 441 10.15 16.81 23.62
CA LEU A 441 8.82 16.19 23.74
C LEU A 441 7.70 17.05 23.11
N LYS A 442 7.93 17.56 21.90
CA LYS A 442 7.03 18.53 21.23
C LYS A 442 5.66 17.98 20.80
N ARG A 443 5.48 16.66 20.81
CA ARG A 443 4.24 15.97 20.41
C ARG A 443 3.36 15.60 21.60
N LEU A 444 3.78 15.91 22.83
CA LEU A 444 2.98 15.73 24.03
C LEU A 444 2.41 17.06 24.53
N SER A 445 1.15 17.04 24.93
CA SER A 445 0.55 18.19 25.61
C SER A 445 1.03 18.26 27.07
N PRO A 446 1.03 19.44 27.70
CA PRO A 446 1.38 19.56 29.11
C PRO A 446 0.44 18.72 30.01
N GLN A 447 -0.83 18.61 29.64
CA GLN A 447 -1.82 17.75 30.30
C GLN A 447 -1.43 16.26 30.27
N GLN A 448 -1.00 15.76 29.11
CA GLN A 448 -0.52 14.37 28.97
C GLN A 448 0.72 14.10 29.81
N LEU A 449 1.67 15.05 29.83
CA LEU A 449 2.89 14.96 30.65
C LEU A 449 2.57 14.89 32.15
N ILE A 450 1.65 15.74 32.61
CA ILE A 450 1.19 15.78 34.01
C ILE A 450 0.48 14.48 34.37
N HIS A 451 -0.48 14.03 33.55
CA HIS A 451 -1.24 12.80 33.78
C HIS A 451 -0.32 11.59 33.89
N ALA A 452 0.57 11.41 32.92
CA ALA A 452 1.53 10.31 32.91
C ALA A 452 2.44 10.32 34.16
N ALA A 453 2.86 11.50 34.63
CA ALA A 453 3.70 11.63 35.82
C ALA A 453 2.92 11.38 37.13
N GLN A 454 1.65 11.77 37.21
CA GLN A 454 0.80 11.57 38.39
C GLN A 454 0.42 10.10 38.58
N HIS A 455 0.11 9.41 37.48
CA HIS A 455 -0.30 8.00 37.50
C HIS A 455 0.89 7.04 37.43
N TYR A 456 2.11 7.55 37.28
CA TYR A 456 3.31 6.75 37.26
C TYR A 456 3.45 5.82 38.48
N ARG A 457 3.99 4.62 38.25
CA ARG A 457 4.30 3.62 39.27
C ARG A 457 5.81 3.59 39.50
N PRO A 458 6.32 4.28 40.52
CA PRO A 458 7.75 4.34 40.76
C PRO A 458 8.31 2.99 41.20
N GLU A 459 9.41 2.60 40.58
CA GLU A 459 10.16 1.39 40.93
C GLU A 459 11.02 1.65 42.18
N VAL A 460 11.38 0.59 42.93
CA VAL A 460 12.24 0.73 44.12
C VAL A 460 13.59 1.33 43.72
N GLY A 461 13.95 2.45 44.35
CA GLY A 461 15.18 3.20 44.04
C GLY A 461 14.96 4.44 43.15
N GLU A 462 13.76 4.61 42.59
CA GLU A 462 13.41 5.80 41.81
C GLU A 462 12.89 6.95 42.68
N LYS A 463 13.11 8.18 42.21
CA LYS A 463 12.45 9.36 42.76
C LYS A 463 11.24 9.67 41.88
N GLY A 464 10.15 10.13 42.51
CA GLY A 464 9.02 10.69 41.75
C GLY A 464 9.38 12.03 41.10
N LEU A 465 8.48 12.56 40.28
CA LEU A 465 8.64 13.90 39.71
C LEU A 465 8.78 14.95 40.83
N PRO A 466 9.83 15.81 40.81
CA PRO A 466 9.97 16.86 41.81
C PRO A 466 8.79 17.83 41.84
N LYS A 467 8.45 18.35 43.03
CA LYS A 467 7.34 19.30 43.21
C LYS A 467 7.53 20.59 42.41
N SER A 468 8.77 21.06 42.28
CA SER A 468 9.17 22.21 41.45
C SER A 468 8.87 21.98 39.97
N ALA A 469 9.24 20.82 39.44
CA ALA A 469 8.95 20.40 38.07
C ALA A 469 7.44 20.28 37.83
N LEU A 470 6.70 19.66 38.75
CA LEU A 470 5.24 19.57 38.67
C LEU A 470 4.57 20.95 38.69
N LYS A 471 5.06 21.88 39.53
CA LYS A 471 4.57 23.27 39.55
C LYS A 471 4.81 23.98 38.23
N TYR A 472 5.97 23.76 37.61
CA TYR A 472 6.29 24.31 36.30
C TYR A 472 5.39 23.76 35.19
N LEU A 473 5.17 22.43 35.15
CA LEU A 473 4.25 21.81 34.19
C LEU A 473 2.82 22.34 34.33
N ASN A 474 2.32 22.51 35.56
CA ASN A 474 1.01 23.10 35.81
C ASN A 474 0.92 24.56 35.33
N ALA A 475 2.00 25.34 35.48
CA ALA A 475 2.05 26.70 34.95
C ALA A 475 1.98 26.73 33.42
N ILE A 476 2.71 25.82 32.74
CA ILE A 476 2.63 25.68 31.28
C ILE A 476 1.21 25.25 30.85
N GLN A 477 0.60 24.29 31.55
CA GLN A 477 -0.76 23.85 31.25
C GLN A 477 -1.77 25.00 31.39
N ALA A 478 -1.69 25.79 32.47
CA ALA A 478 -2.56 26.94 32.66
C ALA A 478 -2.41 27.99 31.55
N GLU A 479 -1.19 28.27 31.12
CA GLU A 479 -0.91 29.16 29.97
C GLU A 479 -1.47 28.57 28.66
N HIS A 480 -1.34 27.27 28.46
CA HIS A 480 -1.87 26.58 27.28
C HIS A 480 -3.40 26.66 27.20
N VAL A 481 -4.09 26.48 28.33
CA VAL A 481 -5.56 26.61 28.42
C VAL A 481 -5.98 28.06 28.12
N ARG A 482 -5.34 29.06 28.73
CA ARG A 482 -5.61 30.48 28.48
C ARG A 482 -5.48 30.84 26.99
N ARG A 483 -4.40 30.42 26.34
CA ARG A 483 -4.20 30.65 24.89
C ARG A 483 -5.28 29.99 24.02
N LYS A 484 -5.79 28.83 24.43
CA LYS A 484 -6.88 28.13 23.71
C LYS A 484 -8.20 28.88 23.88
N GLU A 485 -8.47 29.41 25.07
CA GLU A 485 -9.64 30.25 25.36
C GLU A 485 -9.58 31.57 24.57
N ASP A 486 -8.45 32.28 24.59
CA ASP A 486 -8.24 33.53 23.85
C ASP A 486 -8.51 33.35 22.35
N ARG A 487 -8.05 32.23 21.77
CA ARG A 487 -8.31 31.88 20.36
C ARG A 487 -9.78 31.60 20.07
N LYS A 488 -10.53 31.04 21.02
CA LYS A 488 -11.97 30.80 20.87
C LYS A 488 -12.79 32.08 21.05
N SER A 489 -12.31 33.03 21.86
CA SER A 489 -12.97 34.31 22.13
C SER A 489 -12.57 35.45 21.17
N ALA A 490 -11.57 35.24 20.30
CA ALA A 490 -11.19 36.24 19.31
C ALA A 490 -12.33 36.41 18.28
N PRO A 491 -12.83 37.65 18.05
CA PRO A 491 -13.83 37.89 17.02
C PRO A 491 -13.23 37.52 15.66
N SER A 492 -13.93 36.69 14.90
CA SER A 492 -13.59 36.38 13.51
C SER A 492 -13.49 37.69 12.73
N THR A 493 -12.29 38.12 12.39
CA THR A 493 -12.09 39.26 11.50
C THR A 493 -12.72 38.93 10.15
N PRO A 494 -13.63 39.77 9.62
CA PRO A 494 -14.21 39.52 8.32
C PRO A 494 -13.09 39.64 7.28
N VAL A 495 -12.74 38.52 6.66
CA VAL A 495 -11.92 38.52 5.44
C VAL A 495 -12.72 39.34 4.41
N LYS A 496 -12.14 40.44 3.94
CA LYS A 496 -12.69 41.23 2.82
C LYS A 496 -12.82 40.30 1.60
N ALA A 497 -14.01 39.76 1.39
CA ALA A 497 -14.41 39.17 0.13
C ALA A 497 -14.44 40.29 -0.92
N LYS A 498 -13.72 40.09 -2.03
CA LYS A 498 -13.95 40.85 -3.25
C LYS A 498 -15.32 40.47 -3.79
N ASP A 499 -16.08 41.49 -4.18
CA ASP A 499 -17.43 41.41 -4.73
C ASP A 499 -17.58 40.40 -5.89
N ALA A 500 -18.57 39.52 -5.76
CA ALA A 500 -19.39 39.04 -6.87
C ALA A 500 -20.80 38.71 -6.33
N ASN A 501 -21.69 39.66 -6.58
CA ASN A 501 -23.15 39.61 -6.44
C ASN A 501 -23.74 38.47 -7.31
N GLY A 502 -24.80 37.70 -6.99
CA GLY A 502 -25.71 37.62 -5.85
C GLY A 502 -26.73 36.47 -6.06
N GLY A 503 -27.52 36.15 -5.02
CA GLY A 503 -28.74 35.31 -5.13
C GLY A 503 -29.08 34.47 -3.87
N ASN A 504 -29.99 34.98 -3.02
CA ASN A 504 -30.62 34.38 -1.82
C ASN A 504 -30.99 32.88 -1.97
N ALA A 505 -30.76 31.97 -1.01
CA ALA A 505 -31.15 31.85 0.41
C ALA A 505 -32.62 31.40 0.64
N ASP A 506 -32.80 30.19 1.20
CA ASP A 506 -33.69 29.99 2.35
C ASP A 506 -33.21 28.84 3.27
N ASN A 507 -33.45 29.03 4.57
CA ASN A 507 -32.97 28.28 5.74
C ASN A 507 -33.94 27.16 6.16
N THR A 508 -33.46 26.17 6.93
CA THR A 508 -33.97 25.86 8.29
C THR A 508 -33.15 24.77 8.99
N VAL A 509 -32.74 25.07 10.23
CA VAL A 509 -32.01 24.20 11.17
C VAL A 509 -32.98 23.73 12.25
N GLY A 510 -33.05 22.41 12.49
CA GLY A 510 -33.76 21.81 13.62
C GLY A 510 -32.79 21.38 14.72
N LYS A 511 -32.94 21.97 15.91
CA LYS A 511 -32.35 21.54 17.19
C LYS A 511 -33.18 20.40 17.77
N ALA A 512 -32.55 19.38 18.35
CA ALA A 512 -33.23 18.39 19.20
C ALA A 512 -32.46 18.16 20.51
N ASP A 513 -33.24 18.09 21.58
CA ASP A 513 -32.93 18.14 23.00
C ASP A 513 -32.41 16.82 23.59
N LYS A 514 -31.67 16.92 24.71
CA LYS A 514 -31.29 15.80 25.59
C LYS A 514 -32.40 15.50 26.61
N SER A 515 -32.60 14.22 26.94
CA SER A 515 -33.41 13.74 28.07
C SER A 515 -32.58 12.79 28.97
N PRO A 516 -32.80 12.74 30.31
CA PRO A 516 -31.98 11.93 31.23
C PRO A 516 -32.71 10.77 31.95
N GLY A 517 -31.92 9.76 32.37
CA GLY A 517 -32.23 8.72 33.39
C GLY A 517 -32.14 7.28 32.86
N GLY A 518 -31.52 6.27 33.50
CA GLY A 518 -30.74 6.17 34.74
C GLY A 518 -30.13 4.75 34.91
N ASN A 519 -29.08 4.66 35.76
CA ASN A 519 -28.49 3.55 36.54
C ASN A 519 -28.34 2.10 36.00
N GLU A 520 -27.09 1.63 35.86
CA GLU A 520 -26.34 0.75 36.81
C GLU A 520 -25.33 -0.19 36.10
N SER A 521 -24.04 0.13 36.20
CA SER A 521 -22.96 -0.78 36.62
C SER A 521 -21.65 0.01 36.69
N GLU A 522 -21.26 0.37 37.91
CA GLU A 522 -20.02 1.05 38.26
C GLU A 522 -18.82 0.10 38.09
N GLU A 523 -18.04 0.31 37.03
CA GLU A 523 -16.60 0.03 37.05
C GLU A 523 -15.87 1.36 36.78
N GLU A 524 -14.73 1.53 37.42
CA GLU A 524 -13.98 2.78 37.59
C GLU A 524 -13.53 3.44 36.27
N ASP A 525 -14.45 4.08 35.55
CA ASP A 525 -14.11 5.11 34.58
C ASP A 525 -13.83 6.42 35.35
N GLU A 526 -12.60 6.56 35.87
CA GLU A 526 -12.08 7.88 36.22
C GLU A 526 -12.28 8.78 34.99
N ASP A 527 -13.16 9.80 35.10
CA ASP A 527 -13.46 10.79 34.07
C ASP A 527 -12.16 11.25 33.36
N VAL A 528 -11.84 10.62 32.22
CA VAL A 528 -10.60 10.88 31.51
C VAL A 528 -10.65 12.34 31.03
N PRO A 529 -9.71 13.21 31.43
CA PRO A 529 -9.77 14.63 31.10
C PRO A 529 -9.87 14.88 29.58
N GLU A 530 -10.75 15.80 29.16
CA GLU A 530 -10.91 16.17 27.74
C GLU A 530 -9.55 16.48 27.09
N ASN A 531 -9.28 15.93 25.90
CA ASN A 531 -8.04 16.07 25.13
C ASN A 531 -6.80 15.34 25.71
N LEU A 532 -6.97 14.38 26.62
CA LEU A 532 -5.86 13.53 27.07
C LEU A 532 -5.46 12.50 25.99
N LEU A 533 -6.45 11.85 25.40
CA LEU A 533 -6.28 10.76 24.43
C LEU A 533 -6.17 11.29 23.00
N MET A 534 -5.51 10.51 22.15
CA MET A 534 -5.53 10.70 20.70
C MET A 534 -6.83 10.12 20.13
N ASP A 535 -7.25 10.59 18.96
CA ASP A 535 -8.44 10.09 18.26
C ASP A 535 -8.04 9.01 17.24
N PRO A 536 -8.19 7.70 17.53
CA PRO A 536 -7.83 6.66 16.57
C PRO A 536 -8.82 6.59 15.40
N ALA A 537 -10.02 7.15 15.53
CA ALA A 537 -11.05 7.14 14.50
C ALA A 537 -10.85 8.25 13.44
N LEU A 538 -9.86 9.12 13.64
CA LEU A 538 -9.50 10.14 12.64
C LEU A 538 -8.95 9.47 11.37
N MET A 539 -9.68 9.66 10.28
CA MET A 539 -9.17 9.36 8.93
C MET A 539 -8.34 10.53 8.43
N LEU A 540 -7.09 10.26 8.04
CA LEU A 540 -6.25 11.22 7.34
C LEU A 540 -6.90 11.60 6.00
N PRO A 541 -6.64 12.82 5.48
CA PRO A 541 -7.15 13.21 4.17
C PRO A 541 -6.73 12.23 3.09
N PHE A 542 -7.71 11.69 2.37
CA PHE A 542 -7.48 10.82 1.22
C PHE A 542 -7.46 11.64 -0.07
N THR A 543 -6.46 11.40 -0.91
CA THR A 543 -6.36 11.96 -2.26
C THR A 543 -6.17 10.86 -3.28
N LEU A 544 -6.91 10.94 -4.38
CA LEU A 544 -6.70 10.05 -5.51
C LEU A 544 -5.38 10.38 -6.22
N PRO A 545 -4.73 9.38 -6.86
CA PRO A 545 -3.65 9.66 -7.79
C PRO A 545 -4.08 10.69 -8.83
N SER A 546 -3.21 11.67 -9.08
CA SER A 546 -3.44 12.68 -10.10
C SER A 546 -3.46 12.04 -11.50
N VAL A 547 -3.99 12.77 -12.49
CA VAL A 547 -3.91 12.31 -13.89
C VAL A 547 -2.44 12.11 -14.31
N THR A 548 -1.54 12.97 -13.85
CA THR A 548 -0.10 12.86 -14.06
C THR A 548 0.45 11.58 -13.43
N ASP A 549 0.06 11.28 -12.19
CA ASP A 549 0.51 10.08 -11.47
C ASP A 549 0.11 8.83 -12.26
N MET A 550 -1.17 8.73 -12.63
CA MET A 550 -1.69 7.61 -13.40
C MET A 550 -1.04 7.49 -14.78
N LEU A 551 -0.70 8.60 -15.44
CA LEU A 551 0.03 8.58 -16.72
C LEU A 551 1.47 8.06 -16.56
N VAL A 552 2.13 8.34 -15.43
CA VAL A 552 3.48 7.83 -15.16
C VAL A 552 3.45 6.37 -14.71
N SER A 553 2.49 5.98 -13.89
CA SER A 553 2.35 4.63 -13.34
C SER A 553 1.74 3.63 -14.33
N TYR A 554 0.75 4.02 -15.12
CA TYR A 554 0.09 3.16 -16.11
C TYR A 554 0.55 3.39 -17.56
N GLY A 555 1.20 4.52 -17.84
CA GLY A 555 1.71 4.86 -19.18
C GLY A 555 3.22 4.67 -19.33
N ALA A 556 3.77 5.22 -20.42
CA ALA A 556 5.20 5.12 -20.73
C ALA A 556 6.08 6.12 -19.96
N GLY A 557 5.50 6.87 -19.02
CA GLY A 557 6.17 7.93 -18.26
C GLY A 557 6.56 9.15 -19.10
N PHE A 558 7.24 10.12 -18.46
CA PHE A 558 7.77 11.29 -19.13
C PHE A 558 8.80 10.88 -20.19
N GLY A 559 8.60 11.32 -21.43
CA GLY A 559 9.51 11.03 -22.54
C GLY A 559 9.38 9.63 -23.16
N GLY A 560 8.42 8.82 -22.73
CA GLY A 560 8.12 7.52 -23.36
C GLY A 560 9.16 6.44 -23.13
N VAL A 561 9.95 6.56 -22.06
CA VAL A 561 11.06 5.65 -21.73
C VAL A 561 10.61 4.28 -21.19
N ASN A 562 9.39 4.17 -20.65
CA ASN A 562 8.87 2.94 -20.02
C ASN A 562 7.80 2.24 -20.89
N ARG A 563 8.13 1.91 -22.15
CA ARG A 563 7.17 1.30 -23.10
C ARG A 563 6.61 -0.05 -22.64
N GLU A 564 7.43 -0.88 -22.00
CA GLU A 564 7.00 -2.19 -21.46
C GLU A 564 5.93 -2.05 -20.37
N ARG A 565 6.10 -1.08 -19.46
CA ARG A 565 5.10 -0.76 -18.43
C ARG A 565 3.79 -0.31 -19.07
N ALA A 566 3.86 0.55 -20.09
CA ALA A 566 2.69 1.01 -20.80
C ALA A 566 1.92 -0.15 -21.45
N ARG A 567 2.65 -1.12 -22.05
CA ARG A 567 2.07 -2.32 -22.69
C ARG A 567 1.25 -3.16 -21.71
N LYS A 568 1.69 -3.32 -20.46
CA LYS A 568 0.95 -4.03 -19.40
C LYS A 568 -0.47 -3.48 -19.20
N TYR A 569 -0.64 -2.17 -19.33
CA TYR A 569 -1.90 -1.47 -19.09
C TYR A 569 -2.64 -1.06 -20.37
N ILE A 570 -2.24 -1.57 -21.54
CA ILE A 570 -3.04 -1.39 -22.76
C ILE A 570 -4.34 -2.18 -22.61
N PRO A 571 -5.51 -1.55 -22.81
CA PRO A 571 -6.79 -2.25 -22.71
C PRO A 571 -6.88 -3.41 -23.69
N SER A 572 -7.05 -4.62 -23.18
CA SER A 572 -7.31 -5.81 -23.99
C SER A 572 -8.08 -6.87 -23.21
N VAL A 573 -8.79 -7.76 -23.90
CA VAL A 573 -9.51 -8.88 -23.30
C VAL A 573 -8.78 -10.18 -23.63
N PRO A 574 -8.35 -10.98 -22.63
CA PRO A 574 -7.68 -12.24 -22.91
C PRO A 574 -8.60 -13.26 -23.62
N PRO A 575 -8.08 -14.12 -24.53
CA PRO A 575 -8.88 -15.07 -25.30
C PRO A 575 -9.71 -16.03 -24.45
N GLU A 576 -9.19 -16.45 -23.31
CA GLU A 576 -9.89 -17.31 -22.34
C GLU A 576 -11.21 -16.69 -21.85
N PHE A 577 -11.26 -15.36 -21.69
CA PHE A 577 -12.46 -14.64 -21.28
C PHE A 577 -13.45 -14.49 -22.42
N LEU A 578 -12.95 -14.27 -23.65
CA LEU A 578 -13.79 -14.32 -24.85
C LEU A 578 -14.46 -15.70 -24.97
N SER A 579 -13.72 -16.78 -24.71
CA SER A 579 -14.26 -18.14 -24.75
C SER A 579 -15.37 -18.38 -23.70
N LYS A 580 -15.27 -17.77 -22.51
CA LYS A 580 -16.32 -17.86 -21.47
C LYS A 580 -17.59 -17.11 -21.87
N LEU A 581 -17.44 -15.95 -22.54
CA LEU A 581 -18.56 -15.20 -23.10
C LEU A 581 -19.23 -15.94 -24.26
N GLU A 582 -18.45 -16.67 -25.05
CA GLU A 582 -18.94 -17.49 -26.16
C GLU A 582 -19.56 -18.82 -25.71
N ALA A 583 -18.98 -19.52 -24.74
CA ALA A 583 -19.46 -20.82 -24.27
C ALA A 583 -20.76 -20.72 -23.44
N SER A 584 -20.97 -19.57 -22.78
CA SER A 584 -22.22 -19.26 -22.07
C SER A 584 -23.34 -18.75 -22.99
N GLY A 585 -23.01 -18.43 -24.25
CA GLY A 585 -23.98 -18.08 -25.30
C GLY A 585 -24.09 -19.21 -26.32
N ALA A 586 -25.29 -19.71 -26.60
CA ALA A 586 -25.48 -20.63 -27.71
C ALA A 586 -25.25 -19.93 -29.08
N ARG A 587 -23.99 -19.66 -29.45
CA ARG A 587 -23.61 -19.31 -30.83
C ARG A 587 -23.66 -20.58 -31.68
N LYS A 588 -24.84 -20.96 -32.16
CA LYS A 588 -24.97 -21.92 -33.27
C LYS A 588 -24.69 -21.20 -34.59
N GLY A 589 -23.42 -21.08 -34.96
CA GLY A 589 -23.00 -20.69 -36.31
C GLY A 589 -21.55 -20.22 -36.36
N PRO A 590 -20.74 -20.66 -37.35
CA PRO A 590 -19.39 -20.14 -37.53
C PRO A 590 -19.46 -18.65 -37.88
N MET A 591 -18.55 -17.86 -37.30
CA MET A 591 -18.52 -16.39 -37.45
C MET A 591 -18.06 -15.93 -38.84
N PHE A 592 -17.60 -16.85 -39.69
CA PHE A 592 -17.19 -16.59 -41.08
C PHE A 592 -17.67 -17.71 -41.99
N SER A 593 -18.24 -17.33 -43.14
CA SER A 593 -18.48 -18.26 -44.25
C SER A 593 -17.37 -18.08 -45.28
N GLU A 594 -16.95 -19.16 -45.96
CA GLU A 594 -15.93 -19.10 -47.04
C GLU A 594 -16.23 -18.06 -48.15
N LYS A 595 -17.46 -17.52 -48.20
CA LYS A 595 -17.88 -16.50 -49.17
C LYS A 595 -17.52 -15.07 -48.80
N ASP A 596 -17.08 -14.80 -47.58
CA ASP A 596 -16.74 -13.43 -47.15
C ASP A 596 -15.37 -12.97 -47.68
N TRP A 597 -14.57 -13.88 -48.23
CA TRP A 597 -13.26 -13.60 -48.86
C TRP A 597 -13.35 -13.24 -50.35
N GLU A 598 -14.52 -13.30 -50.99
CA GLU A 598 -14.65 -13.06 -52.44
C GLU A 598 -14.84 -11.58 -52.82
N ASN A 599 -14.97 -10.66 -51.86
CA ASN A 599 -15.26 -9.24 -52.12
C ASN A 599 -14.12 -8.25 -51.79
N GLU A 600 -12.90 -8.74 -51.56
CA GLU A 600 -11.72 -7.86 -51.61
C GLU A 600 -11.22 -7.75 -53.06
N GLU A 601 -11.74 -6.77 -53.81
CA GLU A 601 -11.08 -6.31 -55.03
C GLU A 601 -9.85 -5.45 -54.67
N VAL A 602 -8.73 -5.81 -55.31
CA VAL A 602 -7.36 -5.26 -55.23
C VAL A 602 -7.25 -3.81 -55.69
#